data_AF-A0A6I1BM53-F1
#
_entry.id   AF-A0A6I1BM53-F1
#
_cell.length_a   1.000
_cell.length_b   1.000
_cell.length_c   1.000
_cell.angle_alpha   90.00
_cell.angle_beta   90.00
_cell.angle_gamma   90.00
#
_symmetry.space_group_name_H-M   'P 1'
#
loop_
_entity.id
_entity.type
_entity.pdbx_description
1 polymer ?
#
loop_
_entity_poly.entity_id
_entity_poly.type
_entity_poly.pdbx_seq_one_letter_code
_entity_poly.pdbx_strand_id
1 'polypeptide(L)'
;MIPKIIHYCWFGSKQLPPLAKRCIRSWKKYLPGYEIKLWNESNFDVNIIPYVKEAYKAKRYAFVSDYVRYWALYNYGGVYFDTDVELIKPVNQVLTWGGVYGV
;
A
#
# COMPACT_ATOMS: atom_id res chain seq x y z
N MET A 1 10.39 -7.62 14.87
CA MET A 1 10.94 -7.64 13.48
C MET A 1 9.81 -7.24 12.55
N ILE A 2 10.02 -6.34 11.58
CA ILE A 2 8.96 -5.89 10.66
C ILE A 2 8.57 -7.04 9.71
N PRO A 3 7.28 -7.41 9.59
CA PRO A 3 6.81 -8.40 8.62
C PRO A 3 7.23 -8.06 7.18
N LYS A 4 7.57 -9.07 6.39
CA LYS A 4 7.97 -8.89 4.98
C LYS A 4 6.76 -8.77 4.05
N ILE A 5 5.92 -7.76 4.30
CA ILE A 5 4.72 -7.49 3.52
C ILE A 5 4.77 -6.03 3.04
N ILE A 6 4.55 -5.82 1.74
CA ILE A 6 4.37 -4.51 1.12
C ILE A 6 2.88 -4.37 0.80
N HIS A 7 2.23 -3.46 1.51
CA HIS A 7 0.84 -3.09 1.27
C HIS A 7 0.75 -1.95 0.26
N TYR A 8 -0.22 -2.02 -0.64
CA TYR A 8 -0.62 -0.90 -1.49
C TYR A 8 -2.11 -0.98 -1.82
N CYS A 9 -2.72 0.15 -2.16
CA CYS A 9 -4.13 0.22 -2.49
C CYS A 9 -4.36 0.46 -3.99
N TRP A 10 -5.41 -0.14 -4.54
CA TRP A 10 -5.90 0.18 -5.88
C TRP A 10 -7.41 -0.04 -6.00
N PHE A 11 -8.17 0.99 -5.66
CA PHE A 11 -9.63 1.02 -5.72
C PHE A 11 -10.14 1.66 -7.02
N GLY A 12 -11.36 1.32 -7.41
CA GLY A 12 -12.09 1.89 -8.54
C GLY A 12 -11.99 1.08 -9.84
N SER A 13 -11.48 -0.15 -9.79
CA SER A 13 -11.39 -1.11 -10.91
C SER A 13 -10.73 -0.60 -12.21
N LYS A 14 -10.00 0.53 -12.15
CA LYS A 14 -9.26 1.05 -13.30
C LYS A 14 -8.02 0.20 -13.56
N GLN A 15 -7.53 0.19 -14.79
CA GLN A 15 -6.23 -0.42 -15.05
C GLN A 15 -5.10 0.35 -14.36
N LEU A 16 -4.14 -0.37 -13.79
CA LEU A 16 -2.93 0.24 -13.23
C LEU A 16 -2.16 0.99 -14.34
N PRO A 17 -1.82 2.28 -14.13
CA PRO A 17 -1.06 3.06 -15.10
C PRO A 17 0.37 2.51 -15.26
N PRO A 18 1.06 2.85 -16.38
CA PRO A 18 2.44 2.39 -16.61
C PRO A 18 3.41 2.75 -15.48
N LEU A 19 3.26 3.93 -14.88
CA LEU A 19 4.05 4.37 -13.73
C LEU A 19 3.88 3.40 -12.55
N ALA A 20 2.64 3.10 -12.16
CA ALA A 20 2.38 2.18 -11.06
C ALA A 20 2.96 0.79 -11.30
N LYS A 21 2.82 0.28 -12.53
CA LYS A 21 3.46 -0.99 -12.92
C LYS A 21 4.98 -0.93 -12.80
N ARG A 22 5.62 0.20 -13.13
CA ARG A 22 7.07 0.41 -12.96
C ARG A 22 7.47 0.40 -11.49
N CYS A 23 6.75 1.14 -10.65
CA CYS A 23 6.98 1.17 -9.20
C CYS A 23 6.84 -0.22 -8.58
N ILE A 24 5.76 -0.95 -8.86
CA ILE A 24 5.55 -2.31 -8.35
C ILE A 24 6.67 -3.27 -8.81
N ARG A 25 7.16 -3.14 -10.05
CA ARG A 25 8.33 -3.92 -10.52
C ARG A 25 9.60 -3.59 -9.73
N SER A 26 9.81 -2.32 -9.39
CA SER A 26 10.95 -1.91 -8.56
C SER A 26 10.90 -2.55 -7.18
N TRP A 27 9.71 -2.69 -6.58
CA TRP A 27 9.53 -3.34 -5.29
C TRP A 27 9.97 -4.81 -5.35
N LYS A 28 9.50 -5.54 -6.36
CA LYS A 28 9.92 -6.93 -6.60
C LYS A 28 11.44 -7.06 -6.82
N LYS A 29 12.05 -6.10 -7.51
CA LYS A 29 13.49 -6.07 -7.79
C LYS A 29 14.32 -5.86 -6.52
N TYR A 30 13.94 -4.88 -5.70
CA TYR A 30 14.75 -4.43 -4.57
C TYR A 30 14.36 -5.07 -3.23
N LEU A 31 13.20 -5.73 -3.16
CA LEU A 31 12.68 -6.46 -2.00
C LEU A 31 12.13 -7.85 -2.42
N PRO A 32 12.93 -8.74 -3.03
CA PRO A 32 12.45 -9.98 -3.65
C PRO A 32 11.84 -11.02 -2.68
N GLY A 33 12.03 -10.86 -1.37
CA GLY A 33 11.46 -11.72 -0.34
C GLY A 33 10.22 -11.16 0.35
N TYR A 34 9.65 -10.06 -0.15
CA TYR A 34 8.44 -9.46 0.41
C TYR A 34 7.20 -9.92 -0.35
N GLU A 35 6.15 -10.27 0.39
CA GLU A 35 4.81 -10.41 -0.17
C GLU A 35 4.30 -9.04 -0.61
N ILE A 36 3.74 -8.93 -1.81
CA ILE A 36 3.09 -7.70 -2.27
C ILE A 36 1.58 -7.91 -2.16
N LYS A 37 0.97 -7.22 -1.20
CA LYS A 37 -0.46 -7.32 -0.88
C LYS A 37 -1.21 -6.12 -1.41
N LEU A 38 -2.01 -6.36 -2.45
CA LEU A 38 -2.96 -5.39 -2.99
C LEU A 38 -4.21 -5.32 -2.11
N TRP A 39 -4.65 -4.12 -1.76
CA TRP A 39 -5.96 -3.85 -1.17
C TRP A 39 -6.90 -3.21 -2.20
N ASN A 40 -8.07 -3.81 -2.38
CA ASN A 40 -9.11 -3.36 -3.30
C ASN A 40 -10.50 -3.85 -2.84
N GLU A 41 -11.52 -3.69 -3.67
CA GLU A 41 -12.91 -4.09 -3.38
C GLU A 41 -13.09 -5.59 -3.12
N SER A 42 -12.18 -6.45 -3.59
CA SER A 42 -12.32 -7.90 -3.43
C SER A 42 -11.83 -8.40 -2.07
N ASN A 43 -11.09 -7.59 -1.31
CA ASN A 43 -10.49 -8.01 -0.05
C ASN A 43 -10.51 -6.98 1.08
N PHE A 44 -11.10 -5.80 0.85
CA PHE A 44 -11.28 -4.78 1.87
C PHE A 44 -12.75 -4.33 1.94
N ASP A 45 -13.31 -4.29 3.15
CA ASP A 45 -14.67 -3.80 3.36
C ASP A 45 -14.72 -2.27 3.30
N VAL A 46 -15.13 -1.75 2.15
CA VAL A 46 -15.32 -0.31 1.92
C VAL A 46 -16.47 0.30 2.73
N ASN A 47 -17.27 -0.51 3.45
CA ASN A 47 -18.33 -0.05 4.35
C ASN A 47 -17.94 -0.10 5.83
N ILE A 48 -16.69 -0.46 6.17
CA ILE A 48 -16.23 -0.70 7.54
C ILE A 48 -16.54 0.45 8.51
N ILE A 49 -16.43 1.70 8.05
CA ILE A 49 -16.78 2.91 8.82
C ILE A 49 -17.40 3.98 7.91
N PRO A 50 -18.17 4.94 8.46
CA PRO A 50 -18.79 6.01 7.67
C PRO A 50 -17.82 6.79 6.78
N TYR A 51 -16.65 7.16 7.31
CA TYR A 51 -15.62 7.90 6.56
C TYR A 51 -15.19 7.19 5.26
N VAL A 52 -14.83 5.90 5.37
CA VAL A 52 -14.41 5.08 4.22
C VAL A 52 -15.56 4.91 3.24
N LYS A 53 -16.76 4.63 3.75
CA LYS A 53 -17.97 4.43 2.94
C LYS A 53 -18.31 5.67 2.12
N GLU A 54 -18.26 6.85 2.73
CA GLU A 54 -18.55 8.12 2.08
C GLU A 54 -17.47 8.47 1.05
N ALA A 55 -16.19 8.30 1.39
CA ALA A 55 -15.08 8.51 0.47
C ALA A 55 -15.18 7.59 -0.75
N TYR A 56 -15.46 6.30 -0.53
CA TYR A 56 -15.62 5.32 -1.60
C TYR A 56 -16.81 5.67 -2.51
N LYS A 57 -17.98 5.99 -1.94
CA LYS A 57 -19.16 6.42 -2.72
C LYS A 57 -18.89 7.68 -3.54
N ALA A 58 -18.11 8.62 -3.00
CA ALA A 58 -17.68 9.82 -3.70
C ALA A 58 -16.55 9.58 -4.71
N LYS A 59 -16.11 8.33 -4.92
CA LYS A 59 -14.98 7.93 -5.77
C LYS A 59 -13.66 8.63 -5.38
N ARG A 60 -13.56 9.04 -4.12
CA ARG A 60 -12.41 9.70 -3.51
C ARG A 60 -11.45 8.64 -2.97
N TYR A 61 -10.90 7.82 -3.87
CA TYR A 61 -10.13 6.62 -3.50
C TYR A 61 -8.83 6.90 -2.72
N ALA A 62 -8.23 8.08 -2.88
CA ALA A 62 -7.08 8.49 -2.06
C ALA A 62 -7.42 8.47 -0.56
N PHE A 63 -8.58 9.01 -0.19
CA PHE A 63 -9.05 9.06 1.19
C PHE A 63 -9.42 7.67 1.74
N VAL A 64 -9.85 6.75 0.86
CA VAL A 64 -10.03 5.33 1.21
C VAL A 64 -8.67 4.71 1.55
N SER A 65 -7.68 4.90 0.67
CA SER A 65 -6.31 4.39 0.84
C SER A 65 -5.62 4.92 2.10
N ASP A 66 -5.87 6.19 2.49
CA ASP A 66 -5.33 6.76 3.73
C ASP A 66 -5.75 5.95 4.96
N TYR A 67 -7.02 5.55 5.04
CA TYR A 67 -7.50 4.70 6.12
C TYR A 67 -6.94 3.28 6.01
N VAL A 68 -6.99 2.68 4.81
CA VAL A 68 -6.53 1.31 4.58
C VAL A 68 -5.04 1.15 4.91
N ARG A 69 -4.22 2.17 4.68
CA ARG A 69 -2.80 2.20 5.07
C ARG A 69 -2.63 1.87 6.55
N TYR A 70 -3.28 2.65 7.42
CA TYR A 70 -3.18 2.44 8.87
C TYR A 70 -3.84 1.14 9.29
N TRP A 71 -5.00 0.81 8.73
CA TRP A 71 -5.69 -0.44 9.02
C TRP A 71 -4.83 -1.66 8.66
N ALA A 72 -4.17 -1.66 7.50
CA ALA A 72 -3.32 -2.75 7.05
C ALA A 72 -2.07 -2.88 7.94
N LEU A 73 -1.39 -1.75 8.22
CA LEU A 73 -0.21 -1.74 9.09
C LEU A 73 -0.55 -2.18 10.53
N TYR A 74 -1.72 -1.80 11.05
CA TYR A 74 -2.17 -2.22 12.38
C TYR A 74 -2.44 -3.73 12.44
N ASN A 75 -3.11 -4.30 11.44
CA ASN A 75 -3.52 -5.71 11.45
C ASN A 75 -2.43 -6.68 10.98
N TYR A 76 -1.53 -6.25 10.09
CA TYR A 76 -0.56 -7.14 9.43
C TYR A 76 0.90 -6.72 9.66
N GLY A 77 1.15 -5.52 10.19
CA GLY A 77 2.48 -4.92 10.20
C GLY A 77 2.98 -4.63 8.78
N GLY A 78 4.29 -4.74 8.58
CA GLY A 78 4.91 -4.57 7.26
C GLY A 78 5.21 -3.13 6.91
N VAL A 79 5.22 -2.86 5.60
CA VAL A 79 5.46 -1.53 5.03
C VAL A 79 4.35 -1.20 4.05
N TYR A 80 4.06 0.09 3.89
CA TYR A 80 3.09 0.57 2.93
C TYR A 80 3.77 1.45 1.90
N PHE A 81 3.49 1.23 0.61
CA PHE A 81 3.94 2.09 -0.48
C PHE A 81 2.76 2.56 -1.32
N ASP A 82 2.73 3.87 -1.62
CA ASP A 82 1.86 4.38 -2.67
C ASP A 82 2.34 3.89 -4.04
N THR A 83 1.40 3.76 -4.99
CA THR A 83 1.70 3.19 -6.30
C THR A 83 2.66 4.03 -7.16
N ASP A 84 2.96 5.25 -6.75
CA ASP A 84 3.94 6.16 -7.38
C ASP A 84 5.31 6.16 -6.68
N VAL A 85 5.51 5.35 -5.64
CA VAL A 85 6.81 5.20 -4.96
C VAL A 85 7.69 4.21 -5.70
N GLU A 86 8.77 4.70 -6.32
CA GLU A 86 9.78 3.88 -6.97
C GLU A 86 10.96 3.61 -6.03
N LEU A 87 11.32 2.34 -5.86
CA LEU A 87 12.58 1.97 -5.21
C LEU A 87 13.71 2.02 -6.24
N ILE A 88 14.77 2.76 -5.93
CA ILE A 88 15.97 2.85 -6.78
C ILE A 88 17.14 2.00 -6.25
N LYS A 89 17.04 1.51 -5.01
CA LYS A 89 18.04 0.68 -4.32
C LYS A 89 17.36 -0.19 -3.25
N PRO A 90 18.02 -1.27 -2.77
CA PRO A 90 17.52 -2.02 -1.62
C PRO A 90 17.39 -1.12 -0.39
N VAL A 91 16.28 -1.22 0.33
CA VAL A 91 15.98 -0.39 1.52
C VAL A 91 15.99 -1.17 2.83
N ASN A 92 16.52 -2.39 2.83
CA ASN A 92 16.57 -3.28 4.01
C ASN A 92 17.15 -2.59 5.24
N GLN A 93 18.18 -1.75 5.07
CA GLN A 93 18.80 -1.00 6.17
C GLN A 93 17.81 -0.04 6.85
N VAL A 94 17.03 0.71 6.06
CA VAL A 94 16.01 1.65 6.58
C VAL A 94 14.91 0.90 7.33
N LEU A 95 14.49 -0.25 6.79
CA LEU A 95 13.45 -1.08 7.41
C LEU A 95 13.90 -1.78 8.70
N THR A 96 15.21 -1.82 8.98
CA THR A 96 15.73 -2.40 10.23
C THR A 96 15.85 -1.41 11.39
N TRP A 97 15.71 -0.10 11.15
CA TRP A 97 15.97 0.93 12.18
C TRP A 97 14.79 1.19 13.12
N GLY A 98 13.60 0.65 12.81
CA GLY A 98 12.38 0.85 13.61
C GLY A 98 11.72 2.21 13.33
N GLY A 99 10.50 2.17 12.79
CA GLY A 99 9.63 3.34 12.60
C GLY A 99 10.22 4.46 11.73
N VAL A 100 10.28 4.27 10.42
CA VAL A 100 10.64 5.34 9.47
C VAL A 100 9.38 5.85 8.78
N TYR A 101 9.02 7.10 9.04
CA TYR A 101 7.98 7.82 8.31
C TYR A 101 8.65 8.72 7.27
N GLY A 102 8.45 8.41 5.98
CA GLY A 102 8.79 9.34 4.91
C GLY A 102 7.73 10.43 4.86
N VAL A 103 8.16 11.69 4.89
CA VAL A 103 7.29 12.87 4.71
C VAL A 103 7.07 13.12 3.22
#